data_AF-A0A250YBA5-F1
#
_entry.id   AF-A0A250YBA5-F1
#
_cell.length_a   1.000
_cell.length_b   1.000
_cell.length_c   1.000
_cell.angle_alpha   90.00
_cell.angle_beta   90.00
_cell.angle_gamma   90.00
#
_symmetry.space_group_name_H-M   'P 1'
#
loop_
_entity.id
_entity.type
_entity.pdbx_description
1 polymer ?
#
loop_
_entity_poly.entity_id
_entity_poly.type
_entity_poly.pdbx_seq_one_letter_code
_entity_poly.pdbx_strand_id
1 'polypeptide(L)'
;MLTKSVDLVKDAHEEVEQAVEECDPYCGLLNDSEDNPDTDNHNEDNVLGFPSNQDSYWSEEDQELIIPCLALVKASKACLKKIRILVAENGKKDQVTQLDDIVDICDEISPSVDDLALSIYPPMCHPTVRINSAKLVSVLKKALEITKASHVTPQPEDSWILLLISAIDHCMNRIKELTQSEIEL
;
A
#
# COMPACT_ATOMS: atom_id res chain seq x y z
N MET A 1 -8.38 -5.91 -20.07
CA MET A 1 -8.20 -6.25 -18.64
C MET A 1 -7.53 -5.11 -17.89
N LEU A 2 -6.42 -4.55 -18.38
CA LEU A 2 -5.71 -3.40 -17.79
C LEU A 2 -6.55 -2.23 -17.25
N THR A 3 -7.64 -1.82 -17.93
CA THR A 3 -8.52 -0.76 -17.41
C THR A 3 -9.16 -1.14 -16.07
N LYS A 4 -9.62 -2.38 -15.94
CA LYS A 4 -10.18 -2.89 -14.68
C LYS A 4 -9.14 -2.87 -13.57
N SER A 5 -7.90 -3.30 -13.86
CA SER A 5 -6.81 -3.30 -12.89
C SER A 5 -6.43 -1.87 -12.46
N VAL A 6 -6.48 -0.89 -13.38
CA VAL A 6 -6.30 0.55 -13.05
C VAL A 6 -7.38 1.04 -12.10
N ASP A 7 -8.63 0.66 -12.34
CA ASP A 7 -9.79 1.11 -11.54
C ASP A 7 -9.77 0.44 -10.15
N LEU A 8 -9.49 -0.86 -10.05
CA LEU A 8 -9.34 -1.55 -8.76
C LEU A 8 -8.24 -0.95 -7.88
N VAL A 9 -7.05 -0.68 -8.46
CA VAL A 9 -5.95 -0.04 -7.71
C VAL A 9 -6.30 1.41 -7.33
N LYS A 10 -7.13 2.10 -8.12
CA LYS A 10 -7.64 3.43 -7.77
C LYS A 10 -8.59 3.35 -6.58
N ASP A 11 -9.52 2.40 -6.61
CA ASP A 11 -10.53 2.23 -5.56
C ASP A 11 -9.86 1.83 -4.25
N ALA A 12 -8.90 0.90 -4.25
CA ALA A 12 -8.13 0.53 -3.07
C ALA A 12 -7.33 1.72 -2.47
N HIS A 13 -6.77 2.58 -3.32
CA HIS A 13 -6.09 3.81 -2.84
C HIS A 13 -7.08 4.76 -2.15
N GLU A 14 -8.24 5.01 -2.77
CA GLU A 14 -9.26 5.91 -2.23
C GLU A 14 -9.87 5.37 -0.94
N GLU A 15 -10.07 4.05 -0.86
CA GLU A 15 -10.58 3.38 0.35
C GLU A 15 -9.64 3.59 1.55
N VAL A 16 -8.34 3.28 1.39
CA VAL A 16 -7.37 3.43 2.48
C VAL A 16 -7.15 4.91 2.82
N GLU A 17 -7.10 5.80 1.82
CA GLU A 17 -6.96 7.25 2.04
C GLU A 17 -8.15 7.82 2.84
N GLN A 18 -9.37 7.42 2.49
CA GLN A 18 -10.58 7.81 3.22
C GLN A 18 -10.58 7.24 4.64
N ALA A 19 -10.20 5.98 4.83
CA ALA A 19 -10.14 5.36 6.15
C ALA A 19 -9.16 6.10 7.08
N VAL A 20 -8.02 6.55 6.56
CA VAL A 20 -7.03 7.34 7.31
C VAL A 20 -7.56 8.73 7.64
N GLU A 21 -8.27 9.40 6.73
CA GLU A 21 -8.87 10.72 6.97
C GLU A 21 -9.99 10.68 8.01
N GLU A 22 -10.78 9.60 8.03
CA GLU A 22 -11.85 9.37 9.00
C GLU A 22 -11.35 8.94 10.39
N CYS A 23 -10.06 8.63 10.54
CA CYS A 23 -9.46 8.25 11.82
C CYS A 23 -9.49 9.44 12.79
N ASP A 24 -10.23 9.31 13.91
CA ASP A 24 -10.37 10.35 14.94
C ASP A 24 -9.01 10.65 15.63
N PRO A 25 -8.47 11.88 15.51
CA PRO A 25 -7.21 12.27 16.15
C PRO A 25 -7.23 12.23 17.68
N TYR A 26 -8.42 12.22 18.30
CA TYR A 26 -8.59 12.28 19.76
C TYR A 26 -9.04 10.95 20.40
N CYS A 27 -9.17 9.88 19.61
CA CYS A 27 -9.78 8.63 20.08
C CYS A 27 -9.00 7.95 21.22
N GLY A 28 -7.69 8.19 21.33
CA GLY A 28 -6.83 7.67 22.40
C GLY A 28 -6.76 8.53 23.68
N LEU A 29 -7.24 9.79 23.63
CA LEU A 29 -7.08 10.75 24.73
C LEU A 29 -8.25 10.72 25.74
N LEU A 30 -9.40 10.19 25.35
CA LEU A 30 -10.61 10.22 26.18
C LEU A 30 -10.67 9.10 27.25
N ASN A 31 -9.75 8.13 27.21
CA ASN A 31 -9.70 7.07 28.23
C ASN A 31 -8.96 7.48 29.52
N ASP A 32 -8.23 8.61 29.52
CA ASP A 32 -7.48 9.08 30.70
C ASP A 32 -8.22 10.16 31.51
N SER A 33 -9.46 10.51 31.12
CA SER A 33 -10.26 11.56 31.79
C SER A 33 -11.48 10.99 32.51
N GLU A 34 -11.27 10.07 33.44
CA GLU A 34 -12.21 9.85 34.55
C GLU A 34 -11.62 10.41 35.87
N ASP A 35 -11.26 11.70 35.86
CA ASP A 35 -11.24 12.48 37.09
C ASP A 35 -12.70 12.66 37.54
N ASN A 36 -13.20 11.69 38.30
CA ASN A 36 -14.44 11.81 39.06
C ASN A 36 -14.08 12.27 40.48
N PRO A 37 -14.15 13.57 40.83
CA PRO A 37 -13.84 14.03 42.16
C PRO A 37 -15.12 13.90 42.98
N ASP A 38 -15.40 12.71 43.51
CA ASP A 38 -16.27 12.48 44.68
C ASP A 38 -16.64 10.98 44.77
N THR A 39 -15.77 10.12 45.29
CA THR A 39 -16.22 8.93 46.03
C THR A 39 -15.16 8.53 47.04
N ASP A 40 -15.43 8.94 48.28
CA ASP A 40 -14.79 8.46 49.48
C ASP A 40 -15.07 6.95 49.67
N ASN A 41 -14.10 6.26 50.25
CA ASN A 41 -14.23 4.99 50.99
C ASN A 41 -14.13 3.64 50.25
N HIS A 42 -13.06 2.91 50.59
CA HIS A 42 -12.93 1.45 50.73
C HIS A 42 -13.83 0.54 49.88
N ASN A 43 -13.25 -0.19 48.92
CA ASN A 43 -13.43 -1.64 48.77
C ASN A 43 -12.44 -2.23 47.75
N GLU A 44 -11.71 -3.24 48.22
CA GLU A 44 -11.01 -4.25 47.45
C GLU A 44 -12.00 -5.15 46.67
N ASP A 45 -11.63 -5.57 45.45
CA ASP A 45 -12.26 -6.56 44.56
C ASP A 45 -13.58 -6.23 43.79
N ASN A 46 -13.46 -5.68 42.57
CA ASN A 46 -14.21 -6.04 41.33
C ASN A 46 -13.80 -5.13 40.14
N VAL A 47 -13.08 -5.60 39.10
CA VAL A 47 -13.64 -6.11 37.82
C VAL A 47 -14.44 -5.00 37.11
N LEU A 48 -13.91 -4.26 36.12
CA LEU A 48 -13.50 -4.69 34.77
C LEU A 48 -12.51 -3.68 34.17
N GLY A 49 -11.27 -4.08 33.89
CA GLY A 49 -10.48 -3.39 32.88
C GLY A 49 -11.16 -3.64 31.54
N PHE A 50 -11.83 -2.63 30.99
CA PHE A 50 -12.25 -2.69 29.59
C PHE A 50 -11.01 -3.01 28.75
N PRO A 51 -11.06 -3.98 27.82
CA PRO A 51 -9.97 -4.18 26.88
C PRO A 51 -9.68 -2.82 26.24
N SER A 52 -8.44 -2.34 26.30
CA SER A 52 -8.09 -1.17 25.52
C SER A 52 -8.41 -1.51 24.07
N ASN A 53 -9.22 -0.69 23.39
CA ASN A 53 -9.52 -0.84 21.96
C ASN A 53 -8.28 -0.53 21.09
N GLN A 54 -7.07 -0.70 21.62
CA GLN A 54 -5.80 -0.30 21.03
C GLN A 54 -5.51 -1.06 19.73
N ASP A 55 -6.02 -2.30 19.61
CA ASP A 55 -5.92 -3.10 18.40
C ASP A 55 -6.86 -2.63 17.26
N SER A 56 -7.76 -1.68 17.54
CA SER A 56 -8.74 -1.16 16.58
C SER A 56 -8.32 0.16 15.92
N TYR A 57 -7.16 0.72 16.29
CA TYR A 57 -6.72 2.04 15.83
C TYR A 57 -5.29 2.01 15.27
N TRP A 58 -4.99 2.97 14.41
CA TRP A 58 -3.62 3.25 13.97
C TRP A 58 -2.88 4.10 15.01
N SER A 59 -1.70 3.63 15.41
CA SER A 59 -0.73 4.43 16.16
C SER A 59 -0.12 5.53 15.29
N GLU A 60 0.61 6.48 15.89
CA GLU A 60 1.37 7.49 15.14
C GLU A 60 2.40 6.85 14.20
N GLU A 61 3.05 5.76 14.64
CA GLU A 61 4.01 5.00 13.84
C GLU A 61 3.32 4.32 12.64
N ASP A 62 2.12 3.77 12.84
CA ASP A 62 1.31 3.22 11.75
C ASP A 62 0.95 4.30 10.73
N GLN A 63 0.48 5.47 11.19
CA GLN A 63 0.13 6.59 10.31
C GLN A 63 1.34 7.07 9.49
N GLU A 64 2.53 7.13 10.10
CA GLU A 64 3.76 7.49 9.39
C GLU A 64 4.13 6.43 8.33
N LEU A 65 3.92 5.14 8.62
CA LEU A 65 4.16 4.02 7.72
C LEU A 65 3.15 3.93 6.57
N ILE A 66 1.90 4.36 6.78
CA ILE A 66 0.86 4.35 5.75
C ILE A 66 1.17 5.31 4.62
N ILE A 67 1.79 6.47 4.90
CA ILE A 67 2.13 7.49 3.90
C ILE A 67 2.94 6.91 2.71
N PRO A 68 4.10 6.26 2.92
CA PRO A 68 4.85 5.66 1.82
C PRO A 68 4.14 4.44 1.21
N CYS A 69 3.27 3.73 1.94
CA CYS A 69 2.46 2.65 1.37
C CYS A 69 1.43 3.19 0.36
N LEU A 70 0.69 4.25 0.70
CA LEU A 70 -0.23 4.92 -0.23
C LEU A 70 0.50 5.51 -1.44
N ALA A 71 1.69 6.07 -1.24
CA ALA A 71 2.54 6.53 -2.34
C ALA A 71 2.94 5.38 -3.29
N LEU A 72 3.22 4.18 -2.75
CA LEU A 72 3.50 2.98 -3.54
C LEU A 72 2.27 2.50 -4.32
N VAL A 73 1.08 2.50 -3.72
CA VAL A 73 -0.18 2.19 -4.43
C VAL A 73 -0.43 3.20 -5.55
N LYS A 74 -0.18 4.48 -5.31
CA LYS A 74 -0.26 5.54 -6.32
C LYS A 74 0.73 5.33 -7.48
N ALA A 75 1.96 4.91 -7.17
CA ALA A 75 2.95 4.53 -8.18
C ALA A 75 2.50 3.31 -8.99
N SER A 76 1.84 2.33 -8.35
CA SER A 76 1.26 1.15 -9.00
C SER A 76 0.22 1.54 -10.06
N LYS A 77 -0.70 2.44 -9.69
CA LYS A 77 -1.69 3.02 -10.62
C LYS A 77 -1.01 3.73 -11.79
N ALA A 78 0.05 4.50 -11.53
CA ALA A 78 0.79 5.21 -12.57
C ALA A 78 1.45 4.25 -13.57
N CYS A 79 2.05 3.15 -13.08
CA CYS A 79 2.61 2.09 -13.92
C CYS A 79 1.54 1.48 -14.83
N LEU A 80 0.43 1.01 -14.26
CA LEU A 80 -0.68 0.42 -15.03
C LEU A 80 -1.25 1.39 -16.07
N LYS A 81 -1.45 2.66 -15.71
CA LYS A 81 -1.92 3.69 -16.65
C LYS A 81 -0.95 3.87 -17.82
N LYS A 82 0.35 3.92 -17.55
CA LYS A 82 1.37 4.12 -18.58
C LYS A 82 1.50 2.91 -19.49
N ILE A 83 1.53 1.71 -18.94
CA ILE A 83 1.53 0.45 -19.70
C ILE A 83 0.29 0.39 -20.62
N ARG A 84 -0.90 0.69 -20.09
CA ARG A 84 -2.14 0.73 -20.88
C ARG A 84 -2.05 1.70 -22.06
N ILE A 85 -1.48 2.88 -21.87
CA ILE A 85 -1.29 3.86 -22.96
C ILE A 85 -0.39 3.27 -24.05
N LEU A 86 0.74 2.67 -23.68
CA LEU A 86 1.67 2.07 -24.65
C LEU A 86 1.07 0.90 -25.40
N VAL A 87 0.32 0.03 -24.71
CA VAL A 87 -0.41 -1.07 -25.35
C VAL A 87 -1.46 -0.53 -26.34
N ALA A 88 -2.14 0.57 -26.00
CA ALA A 88 -3.12 1.18 -26.89
C ALA A 88 -2.49 1.87 -28.11
N GLU A 89 -1.34 2.52 -27.95
CA GLU A 89 -0.65 3.27 -29.00
C GLU A 89 0.18 2.37 -29.92
N ASN A 90 0.90 1.41 -29.36
CA ASN A 90 1.94 0.63 -30.05
C ASN A 90 1.61 -0.87 -30.16
N GLY A 91 0.53 -1.34 -29.52
CA GLY A 91 0.14 -2.74 -29.51
C GLY A 91 -0.19 -3.26 -30.90
N LYS A 92 0.39 -4.42 -31.25
CA LYS A 92 0.20 -5.07 -32.55
C LYS A 92 -0.55 -6.39 -32.39
N LYS A 93 -1.64 -6.58 -33.14
CA LYS A 93 -2.52 -7.76 -33.03
C LYS A 93 -1.83 -9.08 -33.36
N ASP A 94 -0.75 -9.06 -34.14
CA ASP A 94 0.06 -10.22 -34.48
C ASP A 94 1.05 -10.61 -33.38
N GLN A 95 1.30 -9.73 -32.40
CA GLN A 95 2.21 -9.96 -31.29
C GLN A 95 1.48 -10.47 -30.04
N VAL A 96 0.59 -11.45 -30.22
CA VAL A 96 -0.33 -11.94 -29.18
C VAL A 96 0.42 -12.38 -27.92
N THR A 97 1.46 -13.19 -28.05
CA THR A 97 2.24 -13.69 -26.91
C THR A 97 2.80 -12.56 -26.03
N GLN A 98 3.35 -11.50 -26.64
CA GLN A 98 3.88 -10.37 -25.86
C GLN A 98 2.79 -9.54 -25.19
N LEU A 99 1.60 -9.45 -25.81
CA LEU A 99 0.46 -8.78 -25.21
C LEU A 99 -0.09 -9.59 -24.03
N ASP A 100 -0.15 -10.92 -24.16
CA ASP A 100 -0.55 -11.83 -23.09
C ASP A 100 0.44 -11.75 -21.92
N ASP A 101 1.76 -11.81 -22.19
CA ASP A 101 2.80 -11.68 -21.15
C ASP A 101 2.66 -10.36 -20.35
N ILE A 102 2.31 -9.25 -21.01
CA ILE A 102 2.07 -7.95 -20.35
C ILE A 102 0.79 -7.99 -19.50
N VAL A 103 -0.28 -8.59 -20.01
CA VAL A 103 -1.56 -8.68 -19.28
C VAL A 103 -1.38 -9.55 -18.04
N ASP A 104 -0.76 -10.72 -18.18
CA ASP A 104 -0.54 -11.67 -17.09
C ASP A 104 0.19 -11.02 -15.91
N ILE A 105 1.30 -10.32 -16.18
CA ILE A 105 2.04 -9.64 -15.10
C ILE A 105 1.28 -8.42 -14.53
N CYS A 106 0.51 -7.71 -15.36
CA CYS A 106 -0.27 -6.57 -14.87
C CYS A 106 -1.46 -7.01 -13.99
N ASP A 107 -1.99 -8.21 -14.21
CA ASP A 107 -3.08 -8.76 -13.41
C ASP A 107 -2.59 -9.24 -12.03
N GLU A 108 -1.27 -9.44 -11.83
CA GLU A 108 -0.67 -9.67 -10.50
C GLU A 108 -0.61 -8.39 -9.63
N ILE A 109 -0.71 -7.20 -10.24
CA ILE A 109 -0.56 -5.92 -9.51
C ILE A 109 -1.74 -5.68 -8.57
N SER A 110 -2.98 -5.89 -9.02
CA SER A 110 -4.17 -5.60 -8.21
C SER A 110 -4.25 -6.47 -6.96
N PRO A 111 -4.04 -7.80 -7.02
CA PRO A 111 -3.97 -8.64 -5.82
C PRO A 111 -2.83 -8.23 -4.88
N SER A 112 -1.67 -7.83 -5.42
CA SER A 112 -0.55 -7.36 -4.58
C SER A 112 -0.84 -6.05 -3.86
N VAL A 113 -1.63 -5.16 -4.48
CA VAL A 113 -2.14 -3.94 -3.85
C VAL A 113 -3.16 -4.27 -2.77
N ASP A 114 -4.06 -5.23 -3.04
CA ASP A 114 -5.06 -5.70 -2.08
C ASP A 114 -4.41 -6.31 -0.83
N ASP A 115 -3.41 -7.19 -1.01
CA ASP A 115 -2.61 -7.76 0.09
C ASP A 115 -1.93 -6.66 0.94
N LEU A 116 -1.44 -5.59 0.31
CA LEU A 116 -0.86 -4.45 1.00
C LEU A 116 -1.93 -3.66 1.76
N ALA A 117 -3.05 -3.31 1.12
CA ALA A 117 -4.16 -2.57 1.72
C ALA A 117 -4.73 -3.30 2.93
N LEU A 118 -4.98 -4.61 2.83
CA LEU A 118 -5.46 -5.44 3.93
C LEU A 118 -4.46 -5.48 5.10
N SER A 119 -3.16 -5.47 4.82
CA SER A 119 -2.13 -5.45 5.88
C SER A 119 -1.97 -4.11 6.59
N ILE A 120 -2.54 -3.04 6.03
CA ILE A 120 -2.49 -1.70 6.61
C ILE A 120 -3.52 -1.53 7.71
N TYR A 121 -4.70 -2.15 7.62
CA TYR A 121 -5.76 -1.98 8.61
C TYR A 121 -5.37 -2.52 10.00
N PRO A 122 -5.84 -1.90 11.11
CA PRO A 122 -5.53 -2.34 12.46
C PRO A 122 -6.05 -3.76 12.78
N PRO A 123 -5.34 -4.52 13.64
CA PRO A 123 -4.01 -4.20 14.17
C PRO A 123 -2.92 -4.36 13.10
N MET A 124 -2.14 -3.29 12.86
CA MET A 124 -1.17 -3.25 11.77
C MET A 124 0.10 -4.01 12.16
N CYS A 125 0.51 -4.94 11.30
CA CYS A 125 1.73 -5.72 11.49
C CYS A 125 2.81 -5.20 10.52
N HIS A 126 3.68 -4.32 11.02
CA HIS A 126 4.75 -3.67 10.24
C HIS A 126 5.65 -4.65 9.45
N PRO A 127 6.03 -5.85 9.95
CA PRO A 127 6.79 -6.81 9.14
C PRO A 127 5.97 -7.33 7.95
N THR A 128 4.67 -7.54 8.15
CA THR A 128 3.74 -7.99 7.10
C THR A 128 3.58 -6.91 6.03
N VAL A 129 3.41 -5.66 6.44
CA VAL A 129 3.34 -4.50 5.55
C VAL A 129 4.61 -4.38 4.71
N ARG A 130 5.79 -4.53 5.33
CA ARG A 130 7.08 -4.53 4.63
C ARG A 130 7.18 -5.65 3.60
N ILE A 131 6.76 -6.87 3.96
CA ILE A 131 6.76 -8.03 3.07
C ILE A 131 5.83 -7.80 1.88
N ASN A 132 4.60 -7.37 2.11
CA ASN A 132 3.61 -7.14 1.06
C ASN A 132 4.02 -5.97 0.16
N SER A 133 4.61 -4.92 0.73
CA SER A 133 5.22 -3.82 -0.05
C SER A 133 6.36 -4.31 -0.94
N ALA A 134 7.24 -5.16 -0.44
CA ALA A 134 8.34 -5.73 -1.22
C ALA A 134 7.84 -6.63 -2.36
N LYS A 135 6.79 -7.42 -2.12
CA LYS A 135 6.12 -8.20 -3.18
C LYS A 135 5.55 -7.29 -4.26
N LEU A 136 4.80 -6.26 -3.89
CA LEU A 136 4.24 -5.29 -4.83
C LEU A 136 5.34 -4.61 -5.66
N VAL A 137 6.42 -4.15 -5.02
CA VAL A 137 7.60 -3.59 -5.72
C VAL A 137 8.18 -4.57 -6.74
N SER A 138 8.32 -5.85 -6.38
CA SER A 138 8.82 -6.89 -7.28
C SER A 138 7.91 -7.06 -8.50
N VAL A 139 6.59 -7.13 -8.29
CA VAL A 139 5.61 -7.26 -9.36
C VAL A 139 5.65 -6.03 -10.29
N LEU A 140 5.68 -4.82 -9.73
CA LEU A 140 5.76 -3.58 -10.51
C LEU A 140 7.02 -3.51 -11.38
N LYS A 141 8.19 -3.82 -10.81
CA LYS A 141 9.44 -3.81 -11.56
C LYS A 141 9.44 -4.84 -12.67
N LYS A 142 8.93 -6.04 -12.41
CA LYS A 142 8.77 -7.10 -13.42
C LYS A 142 7.81 -6.67 -14.53
N ALA A 143 6.69 -6.02 -14.21
CA ALA A 143 5.75 -5.48 -15.19
C ALA A 143 6.40 -4.42 -16.09
N LEU A 144 7.18 -3.50 -15.50
CA LEU A 144 7.92 -2.49 -16.23
C LEU A 144 9.01 -3.09 -17.12
N GLU A 145 9.72 -4.12 -16.65
CA GLU A 145 10.75 -4.83 -17.41
C GLU A 145 10.16 -5.58 -18.61
N ILE A 146 9.08 -6.33 -18.42
CA ILE A 146 8.37 -7.03 -19.52
C ILE A 146 7.85 -6.02 -20.54
N THR A 147 7.24 -4.92 -20.07
CA THR A 147 6.76 -3.86 -20.96
C THR A 147 7.91 -3.23 -21.76
N LYS A 148 9.05 -2.96 -21.11
CA LYS A 148 10.25 -2.42 -21.75
C LYS A 148 10.82 -3.33 -22.83
N ALA A 149 10.84 -4.64 -22.59
CA ALA A 149 11.38 -5.63 -23.52
C ALA A 149 10.43 -5.96 -24.68
N SER A 150 9.16 -5.57 -24.57
CA SER A 150 8.14 -5.84 -25.58
C SER A 150 8.14 -4.84 -26.74
N HIS A 151 7.41 -5.19 -27.80
CA HIS A 151 7.17 -4.34 -28.96
C HIS A 151 6.39 -3.04 -28.65
N VAL A 152 5.73 -2.93 -27.49
CA VAL A 152 4.95 -1.71 -27.16
C VAL A 152 5.85 -0.55 -26.73
N THR A 153 7.14 -0.81 -26.51
CA THR A 153 8.17 0.19 -26.17
C THR A 153 9.17 0.33 -27.33
N PRO A 154 8.89 1.15 -28.35
CA PRO A 154 9.77 1.30 -29.52
C PRO A 154 11.11 2.01 -29.20
N GLN A 155 11.19 2.74 -28.09
CA GLN A 155 12.41 3.37 -27.58
C GLN A 155 12.65 2.97 -26.11
N PRO A 156 13.46 1.92 -25.86
CA PRO A 156 13.69 1.40 -24.51
C PRO A 156 14.51 2.33 -23.59
N GLU A 157 14.98 3.47 -24.11
CA GLU A 157 15.74 4.49 -23.39
C GLU A 157 14.84 5.57 -22.75
N ASP A 158 13.54 5.34 -22.80
CA ASP A 158 12.52 6.23 -22.25
C ASP A 158 12.73 6.54 -20.76
N SER A 159 12.84 7.84 -20.45
CA SER A 159 13.08 8.37 -19.11
C SER A 159 11.97 8.07 -18.09
N TRP A 160 10.76 7.73 -18.56
CA TRP A 160 9.61 7.48 -17.68
C TRP A 160 9.73 6.15 -16.92
N ILE A 161 10.34 5.11 -17.50
CA ILE A 161 10.53 3.82 -16.81
C ILE A 161 11.46 4.02 -15.61
N LEU A 162 12.58 4.71 -15.84
CA LEU A 162 13.54 5.04 -14.79
C LEU A 162 12.92 5.91 -13.71
N LEU A 163 12.07 6.89 -14.09
CA LEU A 163 11.35 7.72 -13.13
C LEU A 163 10.39 6.90 -12.25
N LEU A 164 9.62 5.99 -12.86
CA LEU A 164 8.70 5.12 -12.10
C LEU A 164 9.45 4.16 -11.19
N ILE A 165 10.53 3.53 -11.66
CA ILE A 165 11.38 2.66 -10.83
C ILE A 165 11.96 3.45 -9.66
N SER A 166 12.46 4.66 -9.90
CA SER A 166 13.00 5.54 -8.85
C SER A 166 11.94 5.91 -7.80
N ALA A 167 10.72 6.22 -8.24
CA ALA A 167 9.60 6.49 -7.33
C ALA A 167 9.22 5.26 -6.48
N ILE A 168 9.17 4.08 -7.09
CA ILE A 168 8.91 2.80 -6.40
C ILE A 168 10.01 2.53 -5.36
N ASP A 169 11.28 2.71 -5.74
CA ASP A 169 12.43 2.50 -4.85
C ASP A 169 12.45 3.49 -3.69
N HIS A 170 12.10 4.75 -3.94
CA HIS A 170 11.97 5.75 -2.88
C HIS A 170 10.91 5.34 -1.84
N CYS A 171 9.73 4.90 -2.28
CA CYS A 171 8.67 4.42 -1.38
C CYS A 171 9.14 3.21 -0.56
N MET A 172 9.76 2.22 -1.22
CA MET A 172 10.22 1.00 -0.53
C MET A 172 11.36 1.29 0.46
N ASN A 173 12.28 2.20 0.13
CA ASN A 173 13.35 2.59 1.05
C ASN A 173 12.76 3.27 2.29
N ARG A 174 11.78 4.16 2.11
CA ARG A 174 11.09 4.78 3.25
C ARG A 174 10.36 3.76 4.13
N ILE A 175 9.69 2.77 3.53
CA ILE A 175 9.04 1.67 4.27
C ILE A 175 10.09 0.87 5.06
N LYS A 176 11.25 0.57 4.47
CA LYS A 176 12.33 -0.14 5.18
C LYS A 176 12.87 0.65 6.36
N GLU A 177 13.06 1.96 6.19
CA GLU A 177 13.54 2.85 7.26
C GLU A 177 12.58 2.85 8.46
N LEU A 178 11.27 2.93 8.20
CA LEU A 178 10.24 2.94 9.24
C LEU A 178 10.03 1.59 9.93
N THR A 179 10.42 0.49 9.28
CA THR A 179 10.25 -0.89 9.79
C THR A 179 11.56 -1.54 10.20
N GLN A 180 12.63 -0.77 10.38
CA GLN A 180 13.98 -1.30 10.62
C GLN A 180 14.15 -1.90 12.03
N SER A 181 13.48 -1.32 13.03
CA SER A 181 13.54 -1.74 14.45
C SER A 181 13.04 -3.16 14.69
N GLU A 182 12.17 -3.68 13.83
CA GLU A 182 11.53 -4.99 14.02
C GLU A 182 12.34 -6.18 13.47
N ILE A 183 13.44 -5.92 12.76
CA ILE A 183 14.26 -6.96 12.13
C ILE A 183 15.53 -7.26 12.95
N GLU A 184 15.88 -6.41 13.91
CA GLU A 184 17.14 -6.49 14.67
C GLU A 184 17.06 -7.34 15.96
N LEU A 185 16.10 -8.27 16.04
CA LEU A 185 15.92 -9.19 17.19
C LEU A 185 16.55 -10.57 16.97
#